data_AF-A0A7S0K5H3-F1
#
_entry.id   AF-A0A7S0K5H3-F1
#
_cell.length_a   1.000
_cell.length_b   1.000
_cell.length_c   1.000
_cell.angle_alpha   90.00
_cell.angle_beta   90.00
_cell.angle_gamma   90.00
#
_symmetry.space_group_name_H-M   'P 1'
#
loop_
_entity.id
_entity.type
_entity.pdbx_description
1 polymer ?
#
loop_
_entity_poly.entity_id
_entity_poly.type
_entity_poly.pdbx_seq_one_letter_code
_entity_poly.pdbx_strand_id
1 'polypeptide(L)'
;LLFLLFFIYAVMGVQLFAEVRQGDSLDQHANFQSFGRALLTLMRASTGEAWNYIMYEAAATTPGCRVLSDVPYSEKRHLCGFNPDPRTCVPLDGCGNSAAYVYFYSFTVIVTFVFLNLFIAVVLEAFSDTSEEEAMKLKKADFATLADAWLSFDPGATCLMPASKLPSLMR
;
A
#
# COMPACT_ATOMS: atom_id res chain seq x y z
N LEU A 1 9.18 -4.47 -2.56
CA LEU A 1 8.71 -5.66 -1.80
C LEU A 1 7.20 -5.65 -1.59
N LEU A 2 6.62 -4.59 -1.00
CA LEU A 2 5.17 -4.47 -0.74
C LEU A 2 4.32 -4.70 -2.00
N PHE A 3 4.62 -4.02 -3.11
CA PHE A 3 3.87 -4.21 -4.35
C PHE A 3 3.92 -5.66 -4.89
N LEU A 4 5.05 -6.35 -4.76
CA LEU A 4 5.18 -7.75 -5.17
C LEU A 4 4.31 -8.68 -4.32
N LEU A 5 4.23 -8.43 -3.00
CA LEU A 5 3.33 -9.16 -2.10
C LEU A 5 1.88 -8.99 -2.56
N PHE A 6 1.45 -7.74 -2.81
CA PHE A 6 0.12 -7.43 -3.31
C PHE A 6 -0.17 -8.09 -4.66
N PHE A 7 0.80 -8.09 -5.58
CA PHE A 7 0.68 -8.74 -6.88
C PHE A 7 0.43 -10.25 -6.72
N ILE A 8 1.24 -10.93 -5.92
CA ILE A 8 1.13 -12.38 -5.69
C ILE A 8 -0.23 -12.71 -5.07
N TYR A 9 -0.63 -11.98 -4.01
CA TYR A 9 -1.93 -12.19 -3.39
C TYR A 9 -3.10 -11.84 -4.31
N ALA A 10 -3.00 -10.81 -5.14
CA ALA A 10 -4.05 -10.46 -6.10
C ALA A 10 -4.25 -11.58 -7.12
N VAL A 11 -3.17 -12.13 -7.68
CA VAL A 11 -3.27 -13.26 -8.62
C VAL A 11 -3.85 -14.50 -7.92
N MET A 12 -3.37 -14.86 -6.74
CA MET A 12 -3.93 -15.98 -5.97
C MET A 12 -5.41 -15.76 -5.63
N GLY A 13 -5.79 -14.55 -5.24
CA GLY A 13 -7.16 -14.19 -4.88
C GLY A 13 -8.11 -14.29 -6.07
N VAL A 14 -7.68 -13.86 -7.27
CA VAL A 14 -8.45 -14.08 -8.51
C VAL A 14 -8.64 -15.57 -8.76
N GLN A 15 -7.59 -16.38 -8.64
CA GLN A 15 -7.70 -17.83 -8.90
C GLN A 15 -8.61 -18.55 -7.90
N LEU A 16 -8.64 -18.10 -6.65
CA LEU A 16 -9.41 -18.75 -5.60
C LEU A 16 -10.86 -18.23 -5.50
N PHE A 17 -11.08 -16.95 -5.77
CA PHE A 17 -12.31 -16.26 -5.38
C PHE A 17 -12.99 -15.46 -6.50
N ALA A 18 -12.49 -15.47 -7.75
CA ALA A 18 -13.11 -14.72 -8.86
C ALA A 18 -14.56 -15.17 -9.15
N GLU A 19 -14.86 -16.44 -8.92
CA GLU A 19 -16.15 -17.04 -9.23
C GLU A 19 -17.15 -16.94 -8.05
N VAL A 20 -16.72 -16.47 -6.88
CA VAL A 20 -17.56 -16.42 -5.68
C VAL A 20 -18.68 -15.40 -5.85
N ARG A 21 -19.88 -15.79 -5.40
CA ARG A 21 -21.06 -14.93 -5.35
C ARG A 21 -20.80 -13.66 -4.54
N GLN A 22 -21.26 -12.52 -5.07
CA GLN A 22 -21.21 -11.26 -4.33
C GLN A 22 -22.24 -11.22 -3.19
N GLY A 23 -21.84 -10.63 -2.07
CA GLY A 23 -22.63 -10.42 -0.86
C GLY A 23 -22.65 -8.94 -0.45
N ASP A 24 -22.71 -8.69 0.86
CA ASP A 24 -22.79 -7.33 1.40
C ASP A 24 -21.40 -6.68 1.45
N SER A 25 -20.36 -7.46 1.78
CA SER A 25 -18.97 -6.97 1.89
C SER A 25 -18.11 -7.33 0.68
N LEU A 26 -18.35 -8.50 0.09
CA LEU A 26 -17.78 -8.93 -1.19
C LEU A 26 -18.70 -8.46 -2.32
N ASP A 27 -18.65 -7.17 -2.65
CA ASP A 27 -19.58 -6.52 -3.59
C ASP A 27 -18.93 -6.22 -4.95
N GLN A 28 -19.59 -5.40 -5.78
CA GLN A 28 -19.07 -4.98 -7.09
C GLN A 28 -17.78 -4.14 -7.03
N HIS A 29 -17.47 -3.54 -5.89
CA HIS A 29 -16.30 -2.68 -5.65
C HIS A 29 -15.18 -3.43 -4.91
N ALA A 30 -15.52 -4.41 -4.07
CA ALA A 30 -14.60 -5.23 -3.30
C ALA A 30 -14.77 -6.71 -3.67
N ASN A 31 -14.14 -7.14 -4.77
CA ASN A 31 -14.16 -8.52 -5.24
C ASN A 31 -12.86 -8.93 -5.94
N PHE A 32 -12.79 -10.22 -6.27
CA PHE A 32 -11.64 -10.85 -6.91
C PHE A 32 -11.90 -11.24 -8.38
N GLN A 33 -12.94 -10.69 -9.02
CA GLN A 33 -13.32 -11.06 -10.40
C GLN A 33 -12.31 -10.60 -11.46
N SER A 34 -11.48 -9.61 -11.13
CA SER A 34 -10.42 -9.13 -12.01
C SER A 34 -9.21 -8.73 -11.17
N PHE A 35 -8.03 -8.78 -11.79
CA PHE A 35 -6.78 -8.43 -11.12
C PHE A 35 -6.81 -7.04 -10.46
N GLY A 36 -7.31 -6.02 -11.19
CA GLY A 36 -7.38 -4.66 -10.66
C GLY A 36 -8.31 -4.53 -9.45
N ARG A 37 -9.48 -5.18 -9.49
CA ARG A 37 -10.41 -5.19 -8.35
C ARG A 37 -9.86 -5.98 -7.16
N ALA A 38 -9.17 -7.10 -7.42
CA ALA A 38 -8.49 -7.85 -6.38
C ALA A 38 -7.42 -6.99 -5.68
N LEU A 39 -6.65 -6.22 -6.46
CA LEU A 39 -5.65 -5.30 -5.92
C LEU A 39 -6.28 -4.22 -5.02
N LEU A 40 -7.37 -3.60 -5.45
CA LEU A 40 -8.11 -2.60 -4.66
C LEU A 40 -8.73 -3.21 -3.40
N THR A 41 -9.28 -4.42 -3.51
CA THR A 41 -9.82 -5.18 -2.38
C THR A 41 -8.74 -5.48 -1.34
N LEU A 42 -7.54 -5.86 -1.80
CA LEU A 42 -6.39 -6.09 -0.93
C LEU A 42 -5.85 -4.80 -0.33
N MET A 43 -5.90 -3.67 -1.07
CA MET A 43 -5.56 -2.35 -0.52
C MET A 43 -6.49 -2.00 0.65
N ARG A 44 -7.80 -2.16 0.45
CA ARG A 44 -8.80 -1.99 1.52
C ARG A 44 -8.53 -2.92 2.70
N ALA A 45 -8.25 -4.20 2.43
CA ALA A 45 -7.98 -5.15 3.50
C ALA A 45 -6.69 -4.82 4.28
N SER A 46 -5.67 -4.28 3.60
CA SER A 46 -4.38 -3.94 4.20
C SER A 46 -4.45 -2.78 5.19
N THR A 47 -5.46 -1.92 5.08
CA THR A 47 -5.74 -0.85 6.06
C THR A 47 -6.58 -1.36 7.23
N GLY A 48 -6.86 -2.67 7.31
CA GLY A 48 -7.68 -3.29 8.34
C GLY A 48 -9.18 -3.11 8.14
N GLU A 49 -9.62 -2.59 6.99
CA GLU A 49 -11.02 -2.30 6.75
C GLU A 49 -11.76 -3.52 6.18
N ALA A 50 -12.78 -3.99 6.91
CA ALA A 50 -13.77 -4.99 6.49
C ALA A 50 -13.23 -6.33 5.92
N TRP A 51 -11.92 -6.58 6.03
CA TRP A 51 -11.26 -7.76 5.48
C TRP A 51 -11.82 -9.06 6.04
N ASN A 52 -12.25 -9.06 7.30
CA ASN A 52 -12.86 -10.20 7.97
C ASN A 52 -14.24 -10.54 7.39
N TYR A 53 -15.04 -9.54 7.03
CA TYR A 53 -16.35 -9.77 6.42
C TYR A 53 -16.19 -10.31 4.99
N ILE A 54 -15.26 -9.74 4.22
CA ILE A 54 -14.89 -10.25 2.90
C ILE A 54 -14.40 -11.71 3.01
N MET A 55 -13.60 -12.03 4.03
CA MET A 55 -13.14 -13.40 4.30
C MET A 55 -14.30 -14.35 4.58
N TYR A 56 -15.26 -13.96 5.43
CA TYR A 56 -16.41 -14.80 5.74
C TYR A 56 -17.28 -15.05 4.51
N GLU A 57 -17.52 -14.04 3.69
CA GLU A 57 -18.28 -14.20 2.44
C GLU A 57 -17.52 -15.03 1.40
N ALA A 58 -16.20 -14.85 1.26
CA ALA A 58 -15.35 -15.68 0.41
C ALA A 58 -15.27 -17.14 0.87
N ALA A 59 -15.50 -17.40 2.18
CA ALA A 59 -15.56 -18.73 2.76
C ALA A 59 -16.96 -19.36 2.73
N ALA A 60 -18.01 -18.55 2.53
CA ALA A 60 -19.39 -18.98 2.75
C ALA A 60 -19.93 -19.83 1.58
N THR A 61 -20.59 -20.92 1.95
CA THR A 61 -21.43 -21.70 1.04
C THR A 61 -22.87 -21.26 1.26
N THR A 62 -23.40 -20.42 0.36
CA THR A 62 -24.78 -19.93 0.45
C THR A 62 -25.77 -20.92 -0.17
N PRO A 63 -27.02 -21.00 0.34
CA PRO A 63 -28.06 -21.81 -0.30
C PRO A 63 -28.27 -21.38 -1.75
N GLY A 64 -28.19 -22.35 -2.67
CA GLY A 64 -28.30 -22.08 -4.11
C GLY A 64 -27.00 -21.67 -4.80
N CYS A 65 -25.86 -21.66 -4.11
CA CYS A 65 -24.58 -21.51 -4.79
C CYS A 65 -24.24 -22.76 -5.62
N ARG A 66 -23.52 -22.57 -6.72
CA ARG A 66 -23.07 -23.66 -7.61
C ARG A 66 -21.56 -23.70 -7.68
N VAL A 67 -20.99 -24.89 -7.86
CA VAL A 67 -19.57 -25.02 -8.19
C VAL A 67 -19.43 -24.73 -9.68
N LEU A 68 -18.96 -23.52 -10.02
CA LEU A 68 -18.91 -23.09 -11.41
C LEU A 68 -17.94 -23.93 -12.26
N SER A 69 -16.98 -24.67 -11.68
CA SER A 69 -16.15 -25.62 -12.45
C SER A 69 -16.97 -26.65 -13.24
N ASP A 70 -18.15 -27.01 -12.74
CA ASP A 70 -18.98 -28.09 -13.29
C ASP A 70 -20.03 -27.56 -14.28
N VAL A 71 -20.15 -26.23 -14.39
CA VAL A 71 -21.12 -25.57 -15.27
C VAL A 71 -20.58 -25.49 -16.70
N PRO A 72 -21.34 -25.91 -17.73
CA PRO A 72 -20.93 -25.81 -19.12
C PRO A 72 -20.60 -24.37 -19.53
N TYR A 73 -19.60 -24.19 -20.39
CA TYR A 73 -19.17 -22.87 -20.86
C TYR A 73 -20.31 -22.06 -21.53
N SER A 74 -21.26 -22.74 -22.17
CA SER A 74 -22.44 -22.10 -22.77
C SER A 74 -23.29 -21.33 -21.76
N GLU A 75 -23.48 -21.88 -20.56
CA GLU A 75 -24.19 -21.19 -19.47
C GLU A 75 -23.31 -20.12 -18.82
N LYS A 76 -22.00 -20.39 -18.66
CA LYS A 76 -21.07 -19.41 -18.10
C LYS A 76 -21.03 -18.10 -18.86
N ARG A 77 -21.18 -18.12 -20.20
CA ARG A 77 -21.15 -16.92 -21.04
C ARG A 77 -22.20 -15.86 -20.65
N HIS A 78 -23.29 -16.26 -19.99
CA HIS A 78 -24.32 -15.33 -19.51
C HIS A 78 -24.00 -14.72 -18.13
N LEU A 79 -23.02 -15.26 -17.39
CA LEU A 79 -22.63 -14.77 -16.07
C LEU A 79 -21.72 -13.54 -16.15
N CYS A 80 -21.86 -12.64 -15.18
CA CYS A 80 -21.00 -11.47 -15.06
C CYS A 80 -19.54 -11.91 -14.83
N GLY A 81 -18.59 -11.24 -15.49
CA GLY A 81 -17.17 -11.63 -15.53
C GLY A 81 -16.79 -12.48 -16.75
N PHE A 82 -17.73 -13.25 -17.30
CA PHE A 82 -17.55 -13.99 -18.57
C PHE A 82 -18.25 -13.30 -19.75
N ASN A 83 -19.35 -12.60 -19.47
CA ASN A 83 -20.04 -11.78 -20.46
C ASN A 83 -19.31 -10.43 -20.66
N PRO A 84 -19.00 -10.02 -21.92
CA PRO A 84 -18.41 -8.72 -22.19
C PRO A 84 -19.35 -7.54 -21.86
N ASP A 85 -20.67 -7.74 -21.88
CA ASP A 85 -21.65 -6.69 -21.55
C ASP A 85 -22.10 -6.76 -20.08
N PRO A 86 -21.72 -5.78 -19.24
CA PRO A 86 -22.05 -5.77 -17.81
C PRO A 86 -23.52 -5.46 -17.52
N ARG A 87 -24.32 -5.05 -18.52
CA ARG A 87 -25.75 -4.71 -18.36
C ARG A 87 -26.69 -5.90 -18.58
N THR A 88 -26.23 -6.90 -19.31
CA THR A 88 -27.04 -8.05 -19.74
C THR A 88 -26.59 -9.36 -19.08
N CYS A 89 -25.74 -9.27 -18.07
CA CYS A 89 -25.17 -10.43 -17.39
C CYS A 89 -25.95 -10.78 -16.12
N VAL A 90 -25.93 -12.07 -15.78
CA VAL A 90 -26.48 -12.58 -14.52
C VAL A 90 -25.37 -12.56 -13.46
N PRO A 91 -25.62 -12.07 -12.23
CA PRO A 91 -24.64 -12.11 -11.16
C PRO A 91 -24.10 -13.51 -10.91
N LEU A 92 -22.82 -13.60 -10.53
CA LEU A 92 -22.18 -14.87 -10.18
C LEU A 92 -22.86 -15.49 -8.95
N ASP A 93 -23.08 -16.80 -9.02
CA ASP A 93 -23.67 -17.62 -7.96
C ASP A 93 -22.69 -18.71 -7.49
N GLY A 94 -21.38 -18.48 -7.63
CA GLY A 94 -20.37 -19.44 -7.20
C GLY A 94 -20.25 -19.59 -5.69
N CYS A 95 -19.97 -20.81 -5.23
CA CYS A 95 -19.73 -21.09 -3.81
C CYS A 95 -18.35 -20.57 -3.34
N GLY A 96 -18.29 -20.12 -2.09
CA GLY A 96 -17.04 -19.85 -1.39
C GLY A 96 -16.25 -21.11 -1.04
N ASN A 97 -15.03 -20.92 -0.54
CA ASN A 97 -14.14 -22.00 -0.11
C ASN A 97 -13.43 -21.65 1.20
N SER A 98 -13.28 -22.62 2.10
CA SER A 98 -12.63 -22.47 3.41
C SER A 98 -11.14 -22.07 3.33
N ALA A 99 -10.50 -22.23 2.16
CA ALA A 99 -9.16 -21.68 1.90
C ALA A 99 -9.09 -20.15 2.11
N ALA A 100 -10.23 -19.44 2.05
CA ALA A 100 -10.32 -18.01 2.37
C ALA A 100 -9.75 -17.68 3.76
N TYR A 101 -9.98 -18.50 4.78
CA TYR A 101 -9.43 -18.25 6.11
C TYR A 101 -7.91 -18.18 6.09
N VAL A 102 -7.26 -19.18 5.50
CA VAL A 102 -5.79 -19.24 5.42
C VAL A 102 -5.26 -18.07 4.57
N TYR A 103 -5.91 -17.77 3.45
CA TYR A 103 -5.54 -16.68 2.57
C TYR A 103 -5.58 -15.32 3.28
N PHE A 104 -6.71 -14.97 3.92
CA PHE A 104 -6.86 -13.66 4.56
C PHE A 104 -6.03 -13.52 5.84
N TYR A 105 -5.96 -14.55 6.69
CA TYR A 105 -5.10 -14.48 7.88
C TYR A 105 -3.61 -14.34 7.51
N SER A 106 -3.13 -15.11 6.53
CA SER A 106 -1.73 -15.01 6.08
C SER A 106 -1.44 -13.65 5.45
N PHE A 107 -2.35 -13.12 4.61
CA PHE A 107 -2.22 -11.77 4.05
C PHE A 107 -2.15 -10.71 5.15
N THR A 108 -3.11 -10.71 6.08
CA THR A 108 -3.22 -9.70 7.14
C THR A 108 -1.99 -9.70 8.04
N VAL A 109 -1.48 -10.87 8.44
CA VAL A 109 -0.26 -10.96 9.27
C VAL A 109 0.96 -10.45 8.51
N ILE A 110 1.18 -10.90 7.27
CA ILE A 110 2.37 -10.52 6.50
C ILE A 110 2.33 -9.04 6.14
N VAL A 111 1.20 -8.52 5.69
CA VAL A 111 1.09 -7.11 5.27
C VAL A 111 1.26 -6.17 6.47
N THR A 112 0.70 -6.53 7.63
CA THR A 112 0.88 -5.76 8.87
C THR A 112 2.34 -5.74 9.30
N PHE A 113 3.05 -6.88 9.22
CA PHE A 113 4.47 -6.95 9.54
C PHE A 113 5.31 -6.08 8.60
N VAL A 114 5.03 -6.10 7.30
CA VAL A 114 5.72 -5.24 6.32
C VAL A 114 5.46 -3.76 6.59
N PHE A 115 4.20 -3.37 6.87
CA PHE A 115 3.87 -1.99 7.21
C PHE A 115 4.53 -1.54 8.51
N LEU A 116 4.56 -2.39 9.54
CA LEU A 116 5.21 -2.09 10.81
C LEU A 116 6.72 -1.88 10.64
N ASN A 117 7.40 -2.74 9.87
CA ASN A 117 8.83 -2.58 9.58
C ASN A 117 9.11 -1.31 8.77
N LEU A 118 8.26 -0.99 7.80
CA LEU A 118 8.38 0.25 7.02
C LEU A 118 8.18 1.48 7.91
N PHE A 119 7.16 1.46 8.77
CA PHE A 119 6.89 2.55 9.70
C PHE A 119 8.04 2.78 10.68
N ILE A 120 8.56 1.71 11.29
CA ILE A 120 9.71 1.80 12.20
C ILE A 120 10.93 2.39 11.47
N ALA A 121 11.22 1.94 10.25
CA ALA A 121 12.36 2.45 9.49
C ALA A 121 12.25 3.97 9.25
N VAL A 122 11.10 4.43 8.77
CA VAL A 122 10.86 5.86 8.49
C VAL A 122 10.93 6.71 9.76
N VAL A 123 10.37 6.21 10.86
CA VAL A 123 10.38 6.93 12.15
C VAL A 123 11.80 7.02 12.71
N LEU A 124 12.58 5.94 12.65
CA LEU A 124 13.97 5.94 13.10
C LEU A 124 14.84 6.88 12.25
N GLU A 125 14.63 6.92 10.94
CA GLU A 125 15.33 7.85 10.04
C GLU A 125 15.01 9.31 10.42
N ALA A 126 13.73 9.66 10.60
CA ALA A 126 13.32 11.00 11.02
C ALA A 126 13.89 11.42 12.39
N PHE A 127 13.93 10.50 13.36
CA PHE A 127 14.57 10.75 14.66
C PHE A 127 16.09 10.86 14.55
N SER A 128 16.71 10.04 13.72
CA SER A 128 18.15 10.08 13.46
C SER A 128 18.55 11.45 12.91
N ASP A 129 17.85 11.94 11.89
CA ASP A 129 18.10 13.25 11.27
C ASP A 129 18.04 14.39 12.31
N THR A 130 17.02 14.36 13.18
CA THR A 130 16.87 15.37 14.24
C THR A 130 18.02 15.29 15.25
N SER A 131 18.43 14.07 15.63
CA SER A 131 19.53 13.88 16.58
C SER A 131 20.89 14.28 16.00
N GLU A 132 21.10 14.09 14.70
CA GLU A 132 22.31 14.53 14.00
C GLU A 132 22.38 16.06 13.92
N GLU A 133 21.24 16.74 13.66
CA GLU A 133 21.17 18.21 13.71
C GLU A 133 21.51 18.77 15.10
N GLU A 134 21.05 18.13 16.18
CA GLU A 134 21.39 18.54 17.55
C GLU A 134 22.84 18.27 17.92
N ALA A 135 23.41 17.16 17.43
CA ALA A 135 24.80 16.79 17.63
C ALA A 135 25.77 17.60 16.75
N MET A 136 25.27 18.28 15.72
CA MET A 136 26.07 19.11 14.83
C MET A 136 26.69 20.27 15.62
N LYS A 137 28.03 20.35 15.59
CA LYS A 137 28.78 21.40 16.31
C LYS A 137 28.53 22.81 15.77
N LEU A 138 28.12 22.91 14.51
CA LEU A 138 27.81 24.16 13.81
C LEU A 138 26.30 24.24 13.60
N LYS A 139 25.64 25.11 14.35
CA LYS A 139 24.20 25.35 14.24
C LYS A 139 23.91 26.42 13.20
N LYS A 140 22.67 26.48 12.71
CA LYS A 140 22.21 27.57 11.81
C LYS A 140 22.48 28.97 12.38
N ALA A 141 22.41 29.14 13.71
CA ALA A 141 22.74 30.39 14.38
C ALA A 141 24.24 30.77 14.26
N ASP A 142 25.12 29.78 14.25
CA ASP A 142 26.57 30.00 14.07
C ASP A 142 26.87 30.46 12.64
N PHE A 143 26.15 29.92 11.64
CA PHE A 143 26.25 30.40 10.25
C PHE A 143 25.75 31.83 10.09
N ALA A 144 24.69 32.23 10.80
CA ALA A 144 24.23 33.62 10.81
C ALA A 144 25.30 34.54 11.42
N THR A 145 25.90 34.12 12.53
CA THR A 145 27.00 34.85 13.18
C THR A 145 28.23 34.98 12.26
N LEU A 146 28.55 33.90 11.55
CA LEU A 146 29.62 33.92 10.54
C LEU A 146 29.28 34.85 9.37
N ALA A 147 28.04 34.86 8.89
CA ALA A 147 27.59 35.74 7.82
C ALA A 147 27.66 37.21 8.23
N ASP A 148 27.26 37.54 9.45
CA ASP A 148 27.37 38.88 10.03
C ASP A 148 28.82 39.34 10.15
N ALA A 149 29.72 38.46 10.61
CA ALA A 149 31.15 38.75 10.64
C ALA A 149 31.74 38.92 9.23
N TRP A 150 31.32 38.08 8.28
CA TRP A 150 31.77 38.10 6.88
C TRP A 150 31.38 39.39 6.15
N LEU A 151 30.20 39.95 6.45
CA LEU A 151 29.72 41.21 5.87
C LEU A 151 30.70 42.38 6.04
N SER A 152 31.48 42.39 7.14
CA SER A 152 32.49 43.43 7.37
C SER A 152 33.67 43.36 6.39
N PHE A 153 33.93 42.19 5.80
CA PHE A 153 35.03 41.94 4.87
C PHE A 153 34.57 41.88 3.40
N ASP A 154 33.29 41.61 3.15
CA ASP A 154 32.69 41.58 1.81
C ASP A 154 31.33 42.34 1.76
N PRO A 155 31.35 43.70 1.83
CA PRO A 155 30.13 44.50 1.83
C PRO A 155 29.36 44.44 0.50
N GLY A 156 30.03 44.03 -0.58
CA GLY A 156 29.45 43.90 -1.91
C GLY A 156 28.75 42.56 -2.15
N ALA A 157 28.73 41.66 -1.16
CA ALA A 157 28.21 40.31 -1.27
C ALA A 157 28.79 39.53 -2.48
N THR A 158 30.09 39.70 -2.74
CA THR A 158 30.80 39.02 -3.82
C THR A 158 31.09 37.55 -3.51
N CYS A 159 30.85 37.12 -2.27
CA CYS A 159 31.19 35.83 -1.68
C CYS A 159 32.69 35.52 -1.71
N LEU A 160 33.53 36.56 -1.77
CA LEU A 160 34.98 36.44 -1.89
C LEU A 160 35.67 37.26 -0.80
N MET A 161 36.71 36.70 -0.20
CA MET A 161 37.57 37.38 0.74
C MET A 161 39.04 37.13 0.38
N PRO A 162 39.91 38.16 0.42
CA PRO A 162 41.36 37.95 0.30
C PRO A 162 41.86 37.00 1.40
N ALA A 163 42.63 35.97 1.03
CA ALA A 163 43.12 34.95 1.97
C ALA A 163 43.91 35.54 3.16
N SER A 164 44.53 36.71 2.99
CA SER A 164 45.24 37.43 4.05
C SER A 164 44.33 37.94 5.19
N LYS A 165 43.02 38.06 4.95
CA LYS A 165 42.03 38.54 5.93
C LYS A 165 41.37 37.42 6.72
N LEU A 166 41.52 36.16 6.29
CA LEU A 166 40.96 34.99 6.98
C LEU A 166 41.40 34.88 8.46
N PRO A 167 42.66 35.16 8.85
CA PRO A 167 43.05 35.15 10.27
C PRO A 167 42.34 36.21 11.11
N SER A 168 41.87 37.30 10.49
CA SER A 168 41.10 38.35 11.15
C SER A 168 39.63 37.98 11.33
N LEU A 169 39.08 37.12 10.46
CA LEU A 169 37.72 36.59 10.59
C LEU A 169 37.63 35.49 11.66
N MET A 170 38.68 34.68 11.81
CA MET A 170 38.71 33.56 12.78
C MET A 170 39.05 33.98 14.23
N ARG A 171 39.26 35.27 14.49
CA ARG A 171 39.52 35.83 15.83
C ARG A 171 38.27 36.48 16.38
#